data_AF-A0A0T6AZM1-F1
#
_entry.id   AF-A0A0T6AZM1-F1
#
_cell.length_a   1.000
_cell.length_b   1.000
_cell.length_c   1.000
_cell.angle_alpha   90.00
_cell.angle_beta   90.00
_cell.angle_gamma   90.00
#
_symmetry.space_group_name_H-M   'P 1'
#
loop_
_entity.id
_entity.type
_entity.pdbx_description
1 polymer ?
#
loop_
_entity_poly.entity_id
_entity_poly.type
_entity_poly.pdbx_seq_one_letter_code
_entity_poly.pdbx_strand_id
1 'polypeptide(L)'
;QSVKYALGNGTLISGSGCLPAMGYSFAAGTTDGPGEFDFTQATTDNNLLWDIVRNLLAPPTDEDIACQDPKPILLATGRMVEPYEWHPKVVSTQLAMIGNVAIAAVPGEFTTMSGRRLKNVIKNAMGNSDATVIVAGLSNHYTHYITTYEEYQLQRYEGASTIYGPHTLGIYLKQYEKLAQALISVSFLLETCYYQRTPYFDIFFIFIGGNLGTWTRPLHLR
;
A
#
# COMPACT_ATOMS: atom_id res chain seq x y z
N GLN A 1 5.82 -5.60 -8.78
CA GLN A 1 6.74 -4.46 -9.00
C GLN A 1 7.97 -4.63 -8.11
N SER A 2 9.16 -4.29 -8.60
CA SER A 2 10.41 -4.42 -7.84
C SER A 2 10.94 -3.07 -7.36
N VAL A 3 11.55 -3.06 -6.18
CA VAL A 3 12.10 -1.86 -5.54
C VAL A 3 13.47 -2.12 -4.95
N LYS A 4 14.28 -1.06 -4.88
CA LYS A 4 15.54 -1.00 -4.14
C LYS A 4 15.52 0.25 -3.26
N TYR A 5 15.72 0.10 -1.96
CA TYR A 5 15.67 1.22 -1.01
C TYR A 5 16.50 0.93 0.24
N ALA A 6 16.84 2.00 0.98
CA ALA A 6 17.55 1.90 2.24
C ALA A 6 16.56 1.78 3.41
N LEU A 7 16.86 0.88 4.35
CA LEU A 7 16.20 0.80 5.65
C LEU A 7 16.66 1.95 6.56
N GLY A 8 15.99 2.11 7.72
CA GLY A 8 16.32 3.18 8.68
C GLY A 8 17.76 3.14 9.21
N ASN A 9 18.40 1.97 9.17
CA ASN A 9 19.80 1.76 9.57
C ASN A 9 20.80 1.93 8.41
N GLY A 10 20.34 2.32 7.21
CA GLY A 10 21.17 2.47 6.01
C GLY A 10 21.40 1.19 5.21
N THR A 11 20.92 0.02 5.66
CA THR A 11 21.02 -1.22 4.89
C THR A 11 20.21 -1.11 3.60
N LEU A 12 20.87 -1.36 2.46
CA LEU A 12 20.21 -1.43 1.16
C LEU A 12 19.52 -2.78 1.00
N ILE A 13 18.22 -2.75 0.75
CA ILE A 13 17.43 -3.94 0.45
C ILE A 13 16.78 -3.83 -0.92
N SER A 14 16.59 -4.98 -1.55
CA SER A 14 15.89 -5.11 -2.82
C SER A 14 14.88 -6.22 -2.75
N GLY A 15 13.73 -6.02 -3.36
CA GLY A 15 12.71 -7.06 -3.46
C GLY A 15 11.57 -6.66 -4.36
N SER A 16 10.57 -7.52 -4.44
CA SER A 16 9.36 -7.31 -5.24
C SER A 16 8.10 -7.50 -4.41
N GLY A 17 7.00 -6.91 -4.88
CA GLY A 17 5.67 -7.18 -4.33
C GLY A 17 5.21 -8.59 -4.71
N CYS A 18 4.53 -9.24 -3.77
CA CYS A 18 4.02 -10.59 -3.90
C CYS A 18 2.56 -10.60 -4.35
N LEU A 19 2.05 -11.77 -4.73
CA LEU A 19 0.61 -11.99 -4.79
C LEU A 19 0.01 -11.82 -3.38
N PRO A 20 -1.22 -11.26 -3.26
CA PRO A 20 -1.78 -10.92 -1.97
C PRO A 20 -2.02 -12.16 -1.11
N ALA A 21 -1.53 -12.15 0.13
CA ALA A 21 -1.74 -13.23 1.08
C ALA A 21 -1.87 -12.69 2.51
N MET A 22 -2.77 -13.30 3.30
CA MET A 22 -2.95 -13.00 4.72
C MET A 22 -2.24 -14.02 5.57
N GLY A 23 -1.54 -13.55 6.61
CA GLY A 23 -0.78 -14.40 7.52
C GLY A 23 -1.64 -14.98 8.65
N TYR A 24 -1.11 -15.92 9.42
CA TYR A 24 -1.81 -16.50 10.57
C TYR A 24 -2.27 -15.46 11.59
N SER A 25 -1.41 -14.48 11.93
CA SER A 25 -1.75 -13.44 12.88
C SER A 25 -2.86 -12.49 12.43
N PHE A 26 -3.35 -12.58 11.18
CA PHE A 26 -4.57 -11.89 10.75
C PHE A 26 -5.77 -12.41 11.54
N ALA A 27 -5.89 -13.72 11.73
CA ALA A 27 -7.01 -14.32 12.45
C ALA A 27 -6.95 -14.07 13.98
N ALA A 28 -5.80 -13.60 14.51
CA ALA A 28 -5.64 -13.26 15.92
C ALA A 28 -6.32 -11.94 16.33
N GLY A 29 -6.67 -11.09 15.36
CA GLY A 29 -7.18 -9.74 15.62
C GLY A 29 -6.20 -8.87 16.41
N THR A 30 -6.71 -7.79 17.01
CA THR A 30 -5.93 -6.86 17.82
C THR A 30 -6.42 -6.80 19.26
N THR A 31 -5.75 -6.03 20.12
CA THR A 31 -6.26 -5.72 21.47
C THR A 31 -7.58 -4.95 21.43
N ASP A 32 -7.85 -4.25 20.33
CA ASP A 32 -9.05 -3.43 20.15
C ASP A 32 -10.23 -4.26 19.59
N GLY A 33 -9.96 -5.48 19.15
CA GLY A 33 -10.92 -6.45 18.63
C GLY A 33 -10.22 -7.81 18.50
N PRO A 34 -10.26 -8.66 19.55
CA PRO A 34 -9.58 -9.95 19.51
C PRO A 34 -10.21 -10.84 18.46
N GLY A 35 -9.37 -11.60 17.76
CA GLY A 35 -9.82 -12.58 16.79
C GLY A 35 -10.47 -13.79 17.46
N GLU A 36 -11.11 -14.62 16.64
CA GLU A 36 -11.70 -15.89 17.09
C GLU A 36 -10.70 -17.05 16.86
N PHE A 37 -10.90 -18.17 17.55
CA PHE A 37 -10.18 -19.46 17.32
C PHE A 37 -8.69 -19.54 17.73
N ASP A 38 -8.32 -19.02 18.91
CA ASP A 38 -7.03 -19.26 19.61
C ASP A 38 -5.76 -18.87 18.81
N PHE A 39 -5.91 -17.99 17.81
CA PHE A 39 -4.77 -17.42 17.09
C PHE A 39 -4.06 -16.36 17.94
N THR A 40 -2.73 -16.40 17.95
CA THR A 40 -1.89 -15.41 18.62
C THR A 40 -1.19 -14.49 17.61
N GLN A 41 -1.02 -13.22 17.97
CA GLN A 41 -0.19 -12.30 17.17
C GLN A 41 1.29 -12.66 17.24
N ALA A 42 2.08 -12.21 16.26
CA ALA A 42 3.52 -12.49 16.13
C ALA A 42 3.84 -13.97 15.85
N THR A 43 2.90 -14.69 15.23
CA THR A 43 3.12 -16.07 14.81
C THR A 43 3.95 -16.09 13.53
N THR A 44 5.15 -16.67 13.61
CA THR A 44 6.05 -16.90 12.47
C THR A 44 6.14 -18.38 12.06
N ASP A 45 5.61 -19.29 12.89
CA ASP A 45 5.59 -20.73 12.64
C ASP A 45 4.22 -21.19 12.10
N ASN A 46 4.20 -22.27 11.33
CA ASN A 46 2.95 -22.86 10.83
C ASN A 46 2.29 -23.78 11.88
N ASN A 47 0.97 -23.93 11.83
CA ASN A 47 0.23 -24.92 12.63
C ASN A 47 -0.40 -25.98 11.71
N LEU A 48 -0.10 -27.25 11.98
CA LEU A 48 -0.58 -28.41 11.23
C LEU A 48 -2.10 -28.47 11.04
N LEU A 49 -2.89 -28.02 12.02
CA LEU A 49 -4.36 -28.05 11.91
C LEU A 49 -4.86 -27.04 10.86
N TRP A 50 -4.32 -25.82 10.89
CA TRP A 50 -4.75 -24.74 10.01
C TRP A 50 -4.17 -24.86 8.61
N ASP A 51 -3.01 -25.50 8.46
CA ASP A 51 -2.47 -25.86 7.15
C ASP A 51 -3.42 -26.79 6.39
N ILE A 52 -4.06 -27.75 7.07
CA ILE A 52 -5.04 -28.67 6.46
C ILE A 52 -6.28 -27.89 5.98
N VAL A 53 -6.82 -27.00 6.82
CA VAL A 53 -8.00 -26.19 6.47
C VAL A 53 -7.70 -25.21 5.34
N ARG A 54 -6.53 -24.55 5.36
CA ARG A 54 -6.05 -23.67 4.29
C ARG A 54 -5.87 -24.42 2.98
N ASN A 55 -5.20 -25.57 3.00
CA ASN A 55 -4.87 -26.33 1.79
C ASN A 55 -6.12 -26.88 1.09
N LEU A 56 -7.25 -27.01 1.80
CA LEU A 56 -8.55 -27.35 1.22
C LEU A 56 -9.16 -26.21 0.40
N LEU A 57 -8.84 -24.95 0.71
CA LEU A 57 -9.35 -23.77 0.02
C LEU A 57 -8.44 -23.35 -1.15
N ALA A 58 -7.15 -23.12 -0.88
CA ALA A 58 -6.13 -22.85 -1.89
C ALA A 58 -4.72 -22.98 -1.26
N PRO A 59 -3.94 -24.01 -1.60
CA PRO A 59 -2.59 -24.14 -1.06
C PRO A 59 -1.67 -23.06 -1.68
N PRO A 60 -0.90 -22.30 -0.86
CA PRO A 60 0.13 -21.42 -1.38
C PRO A 60 1.24 -22.23 -2.05
N THR A 61 1.84 -21.68 -3.09
CA THR A 61 3.00 -22.30 -3.74
C THR A 61 4.28 -21.98 -2.98
N ASP A 62 5.36 -22.72 -3.24
CA ASP A 62 6.69 -22.42 -2.71
C ASP A 62 7.16 -21.01 -3.06
N GLU A 63 6.76 -20.51 -4.23
CA GLU A 63 7.02 -19.12 -4.65
C GLU A 63 6.28 -18.11 -3.78
N ASP A 64 5.01 -18.37 -3.42
CA ASP A 64 4.26 -17.48 -2.54
C ASP A 64 4.88 -17.45 -1.14
N ILE A 65 5.24 -18.62 -0.61
CA ILE A 65 5.88 -18.78 0.71
C ILE A 65 7.20 -18.02 0.73
N ALA A 66 8.06 -18.24 -0.27
CA ALA A 66 9.36 -17.56 -0.35
C ALA A 66 9.22 -16.03 -0.51
N CYS A 67 8.20 -15.55 -1.24
CA CYS A 67 7.99 -14.12 -1.41
C CYS A 67 7.46 -13.44 -0.14
N GLN A 68 6.55 -14.11 0.58
CA GLN A 68 5.88 -13.55 1.77
C GLN A 68 6.70 -13.70 3.05
N ASP A 69 7.80 -14.46 3.04
CA ASP A 69 8.68 -14.68 4.18
C ASP A 69 8.97 -13.38 4.98
N PRO A 70 8.91 -13.42 6.33
CA PRO A 70 8.71 -14.56 7.22
C PRO A 70 7.23 -14.86 7.56
N LYS A 71 6.28 -14.40 6.75
CA LYS A 71 4.85 -14.58 7.01
C LYS A 71 4.41 -16.04 6.78
N PRO A 72 3.89 -16.75 7.80
CA PRO A 72 3.17 -17.99 7.57
C PRO A 72 1.83 -17.66 6.92
N ILE A 73 1.63 -18.07 5.66
CA ILE A 73 0.42 -17.75 4.89
C ILE A 73 -0.77 -18.56 5.43
N LEU A 74 -1.80 -17.88 5.92
CA LEU A 74 -3.09 -18.50 6.27
C LEU A 74 -4.04 -18.54 5.08
N LEU A 75 -4.09 -17.47 4.28
CA LEU A 75 -4.97 -17.38 3.10
C LEU A 75 -4.19 -16.83 1.91
N ALA A 76 -4.02 -17.65 0.87
CA ALA A 76 -3.36 -17.28 -0.38
C ALA A 76 -4.32 -16.52 -1.33
N THR A 77 -4.88 -15.40 -0.85
CA THR A 77 -5.99 -14.68 -1.49
C THR A 77 -5.76 -14.27 -2.96
N GLY A 78 -4.50 -14.06 -3.37
CA GLY A 78 -4.14 -13.74 -4.77
C GLY A 78 -4.35 -14.90 -5.74
N ARG A 79 -4.49 -16.12 -5.24
CA ARG A 79 -4.82 -17.33 -6.00
C ARG A 79 -6.30 -17.71 -5.90
N MET A 80 -7.07 -17.04 -5.06
CA MET A 80 -8.49 -17.29 -4.85
C MET A 80 -9.30 -16.36 -5.76
N VAL A 81 -9.83 -16.93 -6.85
CA VAL A 81 -10.53 -16.17 -7.91
C VAL A 81 -12.01 -16.51 -8.05
N GLU A 82 -12.51 -17.46 -7.26
CA GLU A 82 -13.90 -17.90 -7.28
C GLU A 82 -14.63 -17.44 -6.01
N PRO A 83 -15.87 -16.90 -6.11
CA PRO A 83 -16.60 -16.55 -7.35
C PRO A 83 -16.10 -15.26 -8.03
N TYR A 84 -15.15 -14.57 -7.42
CA TYR A 84 -14.43 -13.39 -7.93
C TYR A 84 -13.07 -13.31 -7.23
N GLU A 85 -12.16 -12.45 -7.70
CA GLU A 85 -10.87 -12.24 -7.04
C GLU A 85 -11.05 -11.76 -5.59
N TRP A 86 -10.47 -12.49 -4.64
CA TRP A 86 -10.62 -12.20 -3.21
C TRP A 86 -9.86 -10.93 -2.78
N HIS A 87 -8.75 -10.62 -3.45
CA HIS A 87 -8.01 -9.38 -3.23
C HIS A 87 -7.55 -8.73 -4.55
N PRO A 88 -7.51 -7.39 -4.59
CA PRO A 88 -7.13 -6.67 -5.79
C PRO A 88 -5.64 -6.84 -6.10
N LYS A 89 -5.33 -7.01 -7.39
CA LYS A 89 -3.95 -7.00 -7.93
C LYS A 89 -3.54 -5.63 -8.49
N VAL A 90 -4.54 -4.79 -8.77
CA VAL A 90 -4.39 -3.42 -9.26
C VAL A 90 -4.92 -2.48 -8.18
N VAL A 91 -4.13 -1.48 -7.79
CA VAL A 91 -4.49 -0.60 -6.68
C VAL A 91 -4.38 0.86 -7.12
N SER A 92 -5.34 1.69 -6.74
CA SER A 92 -5.31 3.12 -7.06
C SER A 92 -4.42 3.88 -6.08
N THR A 93 -3.58 4.79 -6.58
CA THR A 93 -2.77 5.72 -5.77
C THR A 93 -2.97 7.14 -6.25
N GLN A 94 -3.18 8.06 -5.32
CA GLN A 94 -3.49 9.44 -5.65
C GLN A 94 -2.76 10.40 -4.71
N LEU A 95 -2.23 11.47 -5.31
CA LEU A 95 -1.62 12.59 -4.60
C LEU A 95 -2.25 13.88 -5.11
N ALA A 96 -2.84 14.65 -4.21
CA ALA A 96 -3.43 15.94 -4.52
C ALA A 96 -2.63 17.05 -3.84
N MET A 97 -2.61 18.23 -4.45
CA MET A 97 -1.86 19.38 -3.96
C MET A 97 -2.73 20.63 -3.95
N ILE A 98 -2.83 21.28 -2.79
CA ILE A 98 -3.61 22.49 -2.56
C ILE A 98 -2.72 23.49 -1.82
N GLY A 99 -2.23 24.51 -2.53
CA GLY A 99 -1.29 25.48 -1.96
C GLY A 99 0.03 24.84 -1.54
N ASN A 100 0.30 24.76 -0.24
CA ASN A 100 1.46 24.06 0.34
C ASN A 100 1.09 22.74 1.04
N VAL A 101 -0.16 22.27 0.88
CA VAL A 101 -0.66 21.05 1.49
C VAL A 101 -0.72 19.95 0.44
N ALA A 102 -0.01 18.84 0.68
CA ALA A 102 -0.09 17.62 -0.11
C ALA A 102 -0.94 16.57 0.61
N ILE A 103 -1.95 16.04 -0.06
CA ILE A 103 -2.85 15.00 0.47
C ILE A 103 -2.54 13.70 -0.26
N ALA A 104 -1.91 12.76 0.44
CA ALA A 104 -1.59 11.42 -0.04
C ALA A 104 -2.74 10.47 0.32
N ALA A 105 -3.55 10.10 -0.68
CA ALA A 105 -4.72 9.24 -0.54
C ALA A 105 -4.30 7.76 -0.66
N VAL A 106 -3.98 7.14 0.48
CA VAL A 106 -3.42 5.80 0.54
C VAL A 106 -4.50 4.71 0.64
N PRO A 107 -4.40 3.63 -0.15
CA PRO A 107 -5.44 2.61 -0.29
C PRO A 107 -5.38 1.53 0.81
N GLY A 108 -5.23 1.95 2.06
CA GLY A 108 -5.12 1.03 3.19
C GLY A 108 -4.72 1.72 4.49
N GLU A 109 -4.27 0.91 5.43
CA GLU A 109 -3.95 1.30 6.81
C GLU A 109 -2.44 1.34 7.02
N PHE A 110 -1.85 2.51 6.82
CA PHE A 110 -0.43 2.71 7.06
C PHE A 110 -0.16 2.73 8.57
N THR A 111 0.82 1.94 9.03
CA THR A 111 1.33 2.09 10.40
C THR A 111 1.95 3.47 10.61
N THR A 112 2.17 3.82 11.87
CA THR A 112 2.75 5.10 12.26
C THR A 112 4.07 5.37 11.52
N MET A 113 4.99 4.40 11.48
CA MET A 113 6.28 4.60 10.81
C MET A 113 6.18 4.54 9.29
N SER A 114 5.28 3.72 8.73
CA SER A 114 4.97 3.74 7.30
C SER A 114 4.50 5.14 6.85
N GLY A 115 3.56 5.73 7.57
CA GLY A 115 3.05 7.07 7.29
C GLY A 115 4.13 8.15 7.42
N ARG A 116 4.98 8.08 8.45
CA ARG A 116 6.12 9.02 8.61
C ARG A 116 7.11 8.92 7.45
N ARG A 117 7.48 7.71 7.02
CA ARG A 117 8.38 7.50 5.87
C ARG A 117 7.76 8.03 4.58
N LEU A 118 6.46 7.81 4.37
CA LEU A 118 5.74 8.34 3.21
C LEU A 118 5.76 9.87 3.16
N LYS A 119 5.46 10.54 4.28
CA LYS A 119 5.51 12.01 4.36
C LYS A 119 6.89 12.54 3.99
N ASN A 120 7.95 11.92 4.50
CA ASN A 120 9.33 12.33 4.19
C ASN A 120 9.67 12.16 2.72
N VAL A 121 9.30 11.03 2.11
CA VAL A 121 9.54 10.78 0.68
C VAL A 121 8.84 11.83 -0.18
N ILE A 122 7.58 12.15 0.12
CA ILE A 122 6.82 13.18 -0.62
C ILE A 122 7.48 14.56 -0.46
N LYS A 123 7.82 14.98 0.77
CA LYS A 123 8.49 16.28 1.02
C LYS A 123 9.82 16.39 0.25
N ASN A 124 10.64 15.34 0.32
CA ASN A 124 11.94 15.29 -0.34
C ASN A 124 11.78 15.32 -1.87
N ALA A 125 10.86 14.52 -2.42
CA ALA A 125 10.55 14.52 -3.84
C ALA A 125 10.02 15.87 -4.31
N MET A 126 9.28 16.58 -3.46
CA MET A 126 8.75 17.92 -3.70
C MET A 126 9.81 19.03 -3.63
N GLY A 127 11.01 18.77 -3.10
CA GLY A 127 12.01 19.80 -2.82
C GLY A 127 11.52 20.88 -1.87
N ASN A 128 10.46 20.59 -1.08
CA ASN A 128 9.79 21.55 -0.22
C ASN A 128 9.63 20.96 1.19
N SER A 129 10.55 21.30 2.08
CA SER A 129 10.52 20.89 3.49
C SER A 129 9.29 21.39 4.23
N ASP A 130 8.76 22.53 3.80
CA ASP A 130 7.70 23.27 4.47
C ASP A 130 6.31 22.80 4.02
N ALA A 131 6.25 21.92 3.01
CA ALA A 131 5.02 21.29 2.58
C ALA A 131 4.38 20.52 3.75
N THR A 132 3.08 20.72 3.96
CA THR A 132 2.30 19.94 4.92
C THR A 132 1.79 18.70 4.23
N VAL A 133 2.28 17.51 4.62
CA VAL A 133 1.83 16.24 4.04
C VAL A 133 0.84 15.54 4.96
N ILE A 134 -0.38 15.35 4.45
CA ILE A 134 -1.46 14.61 5.08
C ILE A 134 -1.52 13.23 4.45
N VAL A 135 -1.55 12.20 5.30
CA VAL A 135 -1.79 10.81 4.86
C VAL A 135 -3.28 10.54 5.11
N ALA A 136 -4.05 10.47 4.04
CA ALA A 136 -5.47 10.12 4.07
C ALA A 136 -5.58 8.61 3.84
N GLY A 137 -5.73 7.85 4.93
CA GLY A 137 -5.93 6.40 4.89
C GLY A 137 -7.25 5.99 4.24
N LEU A 138 -7.38 4.69 3.94
CA LEU A 138 -8.63 4.07 3.46
C LEU A 138 -9.25 4.78 2.23
N SER A 139 -8.41 5.28 1.34
CA SER A 139 -8.86 6.04 0.17
C SER A 139 -8.91 5.19 -1.10
N ASN A 140 -9.97 5.33 -1.89
CA ASN A 140 -10.23 4.64 -3.17
C ASN A 140 -10.43 3.12 -3.05
N HIS A 141 -9.41 2.39 -2.60
CA HIS A 141 -9.41 0.94 -2.43
C HIS A 141 -8.99 0.59 -1.00
N TYR A 142 -9.42 -0.58 -0.52
CA TYR A 142 -8.96 -1.12 0.75
C TYR A 142 -8.06 -2.33 0.50
N THR A 143 -6.78 -2.23 0.86
CA THR A 143 -5.79 -3.30 0.72
C THR A 143 -5.14 -3.65 2.06
N HIS A 144 -5.93 -3.61 3.14
CA HIS A 144 -5.49 -3.89 4.50
C HIS A 144 -4.33 -3.00 4.96
N TYR A 145 -3.40 -3.56 5.73
CA TYR A 145 -2.35 -2.82 6.43
C TYR A 145 -1.11 -2.65 5.57
N ILE A 146 -0.36 -1.59 5.84
CA ILE A 146 0.96 -1.35 5.26
C ILE A 146 1.94 -1.08 6.40
N THR A 147 2.71 -2.11 6.74
CA THR A 147 3.81 -2.00 7.70
C THR A 147 5.12 -1.62 7.03
N THR A 148 6.05 -1.11 7.84
CA THR A 148 7.46 -1.07 7.43
C THR A 148 8.02 -2.47 7.27
N TYR A 149 9.18 -2.60 6.59
CA TYR A 149 9.85 -3.89 6.45
C TYR A 149 10.19 -4.47 7.82
N GLU A 150 10.65 -3.63 8.75
CA GLU A 150 11.06 -4.00 10.09
C GLU A 150 9.87 -4.45 10.95
N GLU A 151 8.75 -3.71 10.91
CA GLU A 151 7.50 -4.12 11.57
C GLU A 151 6.94 -5.41 10.96
N TYR A 152 7.08 -5.60 9.65
CA TYR A 152 6.62 -6.80 8.96
C TYR A 152 7.31 -8.07 9.47
N GLN A 153 8.62 -7.98 9.80
CA GLN A 153 9.37 -9.14 10.30
C GLN A 153 8.79 -9.70 11.61
N LEU A 154 8.09 -8.88 12.40
CA LEU A 154 7.50 -9.28 13.66
C LEU A 154 6.18 -10.04 13.51
N GLN A 155 5.55 -9.99 12.33
CA GLN A 155 4.29 -10.69 12.03
C GLN A 155 3.18 -10.55 13.08
N ARG A 156 3.04 -9.37 13.68
CA ARG A 156 1.80 -8.98 14.40
C ARG A 156 0.63 -8.85 13.43
N TYR A 157 -0.57 -8.52 13.93
CA TYR A 157 -1.78 -8.44 13.10
C TYR A 157 -1.57 -7.60 11.82
N GLU A 158 -0.93 -6.44 11.95
CA GLU A 158 -0.69 -5.51 10.84
C GLU A 158 0.33 -6.09 9.83
N GLY A 159 1.36 -6.81 10.32
CA GLY A 159 2.35 -7.47 9.48
C GLY A 159 1.76 -8.65 8.71
N ALA A 160 0.93 -9.46 9.38
CA ALA A 160 0.18 -10.54 8.75
C ALA A 160 -0.83 -10.01 7.73
N SER A 161 -1.41 -8.84 7.99
CA SER A 161 -2.36 -8.13 7.12
C SER A 161 -1.71 -7.25 6.05
N THR A 162 -0.37 -7.22 5.96
CA THR A 162 0.34 -6.51 4.88
C THR A 162 0.42 -7.41 3.66
N ILE A 163 -0.63 -7.37 2.83
CA ILE A 163 -0.94 -8.46 1.90
C ILE A 163 0.06 -8.67 0.77
N TYR A 164 0.77 -7.63 0.31
CA TYR A 164 1.72 -7.74 -0.81
C TYR A 164 3.17 -8.06 -0.41
N GLY A 165 3.37 -8.54 0.83
CA GLY A 165 4.66 -8.99 1.34
C GLY A 165 5.53 -7.91 2.00
N PRO A 166 6.78 -8.24 2.37
CA PRO A 166 7.63 -7.39 3.19
C PRO A 166 8.02 -6.05 2.52
N HIS A 167 7.97 -6.00 1.20
CA HIS A 167 8.37 -4.81 0.43
C HIS A 167 7.19 -3.90 0.03
N THR A 168 5.99 -4.15 0.56
CA THR A 168 4.77 -3.39 0.26
C THR A 168 4.98 -1.88 0.46
N LEU A 169 5.50 -1.46 1.63
CA LEU A 169 5.77 -0.04 1.87
C LEU A 169 6.77 0.54 0.87
N GLY A 170 7.87 -0.16 0.59
CA GLY A 170 8.89 0.32 -0.37
C GLY A 170 8.31 0.60 -1.76
N ILE A 171 7.37 -0.22 -2.22
CA ILE A 171 6.63 -0.02 -3.47
C ILE A 171 5.76 1.23 -3.40
N TYR A 172 5.00 1.40 -2.32
CA TYR A 172 4.20 2.62 -2.14
C TYR A 172 5.07 3.87 -2.07
N LEU A 173 6.16 3.87 -1.31
CA LEU A 173 7.09 5.00 -1.24
C LEU A 173 7.59 5.38 -2.64
N LYS A 174 8.01 4.39 -3.44
CA LYS A 174 8.47 4.65 -4.81
C LYS A 174 7.35 5.17 -5.71
N GLN A 175 6.13 4.68 -5.54
CA GLN A 175 4.98 5.13 -6.31
C GLN A 175 4.61 6.58 -5.98
N TYR A 176 4.56 6.94 -4.69
CA TYR A 176 4.28 8.31 -4.26
C TYR A 176 5.41 9.30 -4.55
N GLU A 177 6.67 8.84 -4.54
CA GLU A 177 7.79 9.63 -5.06
C GLU A 177 7.55 10.03 -6.53
N LYS A 178 7.15 9.07 -7.37
CA LYS A 178 6.82 9.35 -8.79
C LYS A 178 5.66 10.31 -8.92
N LEU A 179 4.59 10.14 -8.13
CA LEU A 179 3.45 11.07 -8.14
C LEU A 179 3.87 12.49 -7.74
N ALA A 180 4.70 12.63 -6.71
CA ALA A 180 5.21 13.92 -6.26
C ALA A 180 6.10 14.58 -7.32
N GLN A 181 7.02 13.83 -7.93
CA GLN A 181 7.87 14.31 -9.02
C GLN A 181 7.04 14.73 -10.24
N ALA A 182 6.01 13.96 -10.58
CA ALA A 182 5.09 14.29 -11.67
C ALA A 182 4.33 15.58 -11.39
N LEU A 183 3.83 15.80 -10.17
CA LEU A 183 3.13 17.04 -9.80
C LEU A 183 4.01 18.29 -9.96
N ILE A 184 5.29 18.23 -9.58
CA ILE A 184 6.21 19.36 -9.79
C ILE A 184 6.50 19.56 -11.28
N SER A 185 6.71 18.46 -12.00
CA SER A 185 7.01 18.52 -13.44
C SER A 185 5.83 19.07 -14.24
N VAL A 186 4.60 18.73 -13.85
CA VAL A 186 3.35 19.23 -14.46
C VAL A 186 3.04 20.66 -13.99
N SER A 187 3.35 21.02 -12.75
CA SER A 187 3.31 22.43 -12.31
C SER A 187 4.18 23.34 -13.17
N PHE A 188 5.18 22.78 -13.88
CA PHE A 188 6.01 23.49 -14.82
C PHE A 188 5.42 23.56 -16.25
N LEU A 189 4.35 22.81 -16.55
CA LEU A 189 3.83 22.59 -17.92
C LEU A 189 2.34 22.93 -18.15
N LEU A 190 1.69 23.68 -17.24
CA LEU A 190 0.28 24.17 -17.26
C LEU A 190 -0.80 23.28 -16.61
N GLU A 191 -1.78 24.00 -16.07
CA GLU A 191 -3.06 23.61 -15.47
C GLU A 191 -3.84 22.59 -16.31
N THR A 192 -3.84 21.30 -15.98
CA THR A 192 -4.97 20.38 -16.22
C THR A 192 -4.77 19.01 -15.57
N CYS A 193 -5.89 18.38 -15.23
CA CYS A 193 -6.01 17.03 -14.69
C CYS A 193 -5.54 16.00 -15.73
N TYR A 194 -4.51 15.20 -15.43
CA TYR A 194 -3.95 14.18 -16.32
C TYR A 194 -4.27 12.76 -15.79
N TYR A 195 -4.80 11.90 -16.66
CA TYR A 195 -5.14 10.52 -16.35
C TYR A 195 -4.21 9.58 -17.15
N GLN A 196 -3.48 8.71 -16.46
CA GLN A 196 -2.63 7.71 -17.10
C GLN A 196 -2.89 6.33 -16.51
N ARG A 197 -3.33 5.40 -17.37
CA ARG A 197 -3.60 4.00 -17.02
C ARG A 197 -2.33 3.18 -17.22
N THR A 198 -1.85 2.53 -16.16
CA THR A 198 -0.80 1.51 -16.24
C THR A 198 -1.39 0.14 -15.84
N PRO A 199 -0.81 -1.00 -16.25
CA PRO A 199 -1.42 -2.31 -16.00
C PRO A 199 -1.62 -2.68 -14.52
N TYR A 200 -1.06 -1.91 -13.57
CA TYR A 200 -1.14 -2.19 -12.13
C TYR A 200 -1.53 -0.99 -11.24
N PHE A 201 -1.67 0.22 -11.78
CA PHE A 201 -2.06 1.42 -11.04
C PHE A 201 -2.90 2.37 -11.91
N ASP A 202 -3.99 2.86 -11.33
CA ASP A 202 -4.67 4.07 -11.79
C ASP A 202 -4.06 5.28 -11.07
N ILE A 203 -3.57 6.25 -11.86
CA ILE A 203 -2.96 7.48 -11.39
C ILE A 203 -3.94 8.63 -11.63
N PHE A 204 -4.40 9.26 -10.55
CA PHE A 204 -5.21 10.48 -10.60
C PHE A 204 -4.45 11.64 -9.94
N PHE A 205 -4.37 12.77 -10.66
CA PHE A 205 -3.81 14.03 -10.17
C PHE A 205 -4.95 15.05 -10.00
N ILE A 206 -5.06 15.69 -8.84
CA ILE A 206 -5.93 16.86 -8.64
C ILE A 206 -5.05 18.02 -8.18
N PHE A 207 -5.04 19.09 -8.97
CA PHE A 207 -4.38 20.36 -8.64
C PHE A 207 -5.46 21.43 -8.49
N ILE A 208 -5.55 22.05 -7.31
CA ILE A 208 -6.40 23.22 -7.09
C ILE A 208 -5.47 24.38 -6.68
N GLY A 209 -4.97 25.08 -7.70
CA GLY A 209 -4.25 26.35 -7.56
C GLY A 209 -5.21 27.52 -7.79
N GLY A 210 -5.15 28.53 -6.93
CA GLY A 210 -6.11 29.63 -6.88
C GLY A 210 -5.96 30.67 -8.00
N ASN A 211 -7.04 30.90 -8.73
CA ASN A 211 -7.73 32.19 -8.75
C ASN A 211 -9.23 31.89 -9.00
N LEU A 212 -10.12 32.36 -8.11
CA LEU A 212 -11.57 32.16 -8.18
C LEU A 212 -12.16 32.99 -9.34
N GLY A 213 -11.96 32.54 -10.58
CA GLY A 213 -12.58 33.07 -11.79
C GLY A 213 -13.55 32.06 -12.35
N THR A 214 -14.84 32.27 -12.08
CA THR A 214 -16.04 31.69 -12.74
C THR A 214 -15.83 30.53 -13.73
N TRP A 215 -16.15 29.31 -13.33
CA TRP A 215 -16.33 28.17 -14.24
C TRP A 215 -17.79 27.73 -14.26
N THR A 216 -18.58 28.31 -15.17
CA THR A 216 -19.79 27.65 -15.69
C THR A 216 -19.53 27.30 -17.14
N ARG A 217 -19.26 26.04 -17.45
CA ARG A 217 -19.72 25.40 -18.70
C ARG A 217 -19.62 23.87 -18.60
N PRO A 218 -20.67 23.13 -19.02
CA PRO A 218 -20.69 21.68 -18.93
C PRO A 218 -19.93 21.08 -20.11
N LEU A 219 -19.06 20.08 -19.86
CA LEU A 219 -18.41 19.34 -20.93
C LEU A 219 -19.27 18.13 -21.30
N HIS A 220 -19.80 18.13 -22.52
CA HIS A 220 -20.41 16.97 -23.17
C HIS A 220 -19.35 15.88 -23.40
N LEU A 221 -19.65 14.67 -22.95
CA LEU A 221 -18.91 13.46 -23.27
C LEU A 221 -19.36 12.94 -24.64
N ARG A 222 -18.42 12.72 -25.56
CA ARG A 222 -18.52 11.72 -26.62
C ARG A 222 -17.58 10.58 -26.28
#